data_AF-A0A0D6M3T0-F1
#
_entry.id   AF-A0A0D6M3T0-F1
#
_cell.length_a   1.000
_cell.length_b   1.000
_cell.length_c   1.000
_cell.angle_alpha   90.00
_cell.angle_beta   90.00
_cell.angle_gamma   90.00
#
_symmetry.space_group_name_H-M   'P 1'
#
loop_
_entity.id
_entity.type
_entity.pdbx_description
1 polymer ?
#
loop_
_entity_poly.entity_id
_entity_poly.type
_entity_poly.pdbx_seq_one_letter_code
_entity_poly.pdbx_strand_id
1 'polypeptide(L)'
;MPIKGNDGKRCRLCERSSLKHKQPQIHIHSIVNTTMNKMGADAAEMLEFVLSNCEHGYAVKLTDLRYTGVHDEGYIDPVTGKFVFVPEMHSELVVPNLEGFKLKPYVSFRTDVEIEKRRRTYEAKVKEKGSKALADLYTLEDERWPPPKMDAETLFELSYGEQIRQAFKEGKYGAVEKKKIEES
;
A
#
# COMPACT_ATOMS: atom_id res chain seq x y z
N MET A 1 -35.49 25.91 -8.85
CA MET A 1 -34.88 27.20 -8.44
C MET A 1 -33.38 27.11 -8.72
N PRO A 2 -32.83 27.88 -9.66
CA PRO A 2 -31.40 27.87 -9.96
C PRO A 2 -30.67 28.81 -9.01
N ILE A 3 -29.61 28.32 -8.35
CA ILE A 3 -28.76 29.15 -7.51
C ILE A 3 -27.69 29.79 -8.41
N LYS A 4 -27.71 31.12 -8.44
CA LYS A 4 -26.91 32.00 -9.29
C LYS A 4 -25.41 31.89 -8.97
N GLY A 5 -24.60 32.06 -10.00
CA GLY A 5 -23.14 32.17 -9.92
C GLY A 5 -22.71 33.35 -9.04
N ASN A 6 -21.59 33.14 -8.34
CA ASN A 6 -21.00 34.13 -7.45
C ASN A 6 -19.56 34.40 -7.94
N ASP A 7 -19.46 35.42 -8.80
CA ASP A 7 -18.48 36.51 -8.76
C ASP A 7 -17.09 36.18 -8.18
N GLY A 8 -16.19 35.74 -9.06
CA GLY A 8 -14.98 36.49 -9.36
C GLY A 8 -14.05 36.95 -8.22
N LYS A 9 -13.96 36.23 -7.09
CA LYS A 9 -12.93 36.50 -6.08
C LYS A 9 -11.80 35.48 -6.19
N ARG A 10 -10.81 35.87 -7.00
CA ARG A 10 -9.53 35.19 -7.18
C ARG A 10 -8.88 34.95 -5.81
N CYS A 11 -8.59 33.69 -5.51
CA CYS A 11 -7.89 33.31 -4.28
C CYS A 11 -6.50 33.98 -4.28
N ARG A 12 -6.21 34.75 -3.22
CA ARG A 12 -4.97 35.54 -3.05
C ARG A 12 -3.69 34.71 -2.90
N LEU A 13 -3.77 33.40 -3.10
CA LEU A 13 -2.68 32.42 -3.01
C LEU A 13 -2.06 32.08 -4.38
N CYS A 14 -2.69 32.45 -5.51
CA CYS A 14 -2.20 32.11 -6.85
C CYS A 14 -1.36 33.19 -7.55
N GLU A 15 -1.15 34.38 -6.97
CA GLU A 15 -0.38 35.46 -7.64
C GLU A 15 1.13 35.46 -7.33
N ARG A 16 1.65 34.50 -6.57
CA ARG A 16 3.09 34.39 -6.32
C ARG A 16 3.87 33.46 -7.25
N SER A 17 3.21 32.85 -8.24
CA SER A 17 3.85 31.90 -9.17
C SER A 17 4.70 32.56 -10.27
N SER A 18 4.92 33.87 -10.24
CA SER A 18 5.73 34.57 -11.25
C SER A 18 6.79 35.46 -10.61
N LEU A 19 7.65 34.88 -9.77
CA LEU A 19 8.93 35.48 -9.40
C LEU A 19 10.03 34.46 -9.66
N LYS A 20 10.84 34.76 -10.68
CA LYS A 20 12.07 34.09 -11.08
C LYS A 20 12.87 33.74 -9.81
N HIS A 21 13.12 32.45 -9.58
CA HIS A 21 13.99 32.00 -8.50
C HIS A 21 15.41 32.55 -8.71
N LYS A 22 15.69 33.70 -8.09
CA LYS A 22 17.05 34.13 -7.79
C LYS A 22 17.37 33.51 -6.44
N GLN A 23 18.24 32.51 -6.42
CA GLN A 23 18.66 31.84 -5.21
C GLN A 23 19.25 32.86 -4.21
N PRO A 24 18.89 32.82 -2.91
CA PRO A 24 19.60 33.61 -1.91
C PRO A 24 20.98 32.97 -1.68
N GLN A 25 22.05 33.70 -2.03
CA GLN A 25 23.37 33.39 -1.48
C GLN A 25 23.35 33.75 0.01
N ILE A 26 23.11 32.75 0.85
CA ILE A 26 23.30 32.89 2.29
C ILE A 26 24.80 32.80 2.53
N HIS A 27 25.38 33.86 3.09
CA HIS A 27 26.81 33.95 3.38
C HIS A 27 27.13 33.08 4.61
N ILE A 28 27.29 31.77 4.40
CA ILE A 28 27.40 30.75 5.48
C ILE A 28 28.69 30.93 6.30
N HIS A 29 29.73 31.56 5.73
CA HIS A 29 31.05 31.70 6.36
C HIS A 29 31.10 32.52 7.67
N SER A 30 30.14 33.42 7.94
CA SER A 30 30.20 34.25 9.16
C SER A 30 29.58 33.56 10.39
N ILE A 31 28.66 32.62 10.19
CA ILE A 31 27.95 31.94 11.29
C ILE A 31 28.82 30.84 11.90
N VAL A 32 29.61 30.13 11.08
CA VAL A 32 30.46 29.00 11.51
C VAL A 32 31.60 29.45 12.44
N ASN A 33 32.22 30.59 12.16
CA ASN A 33 33.36 31.09 12.95
C ASN A 33 32.97 31.51 14.37
N THR A 34 31.70 31.86 14.61
CA THR A 34 31.24 32.32 15.93
C THR A 34 30.88 31.13 16.84
N THR A 35 30.48 30.00 16.27
CA THR A 35 30.15 28.77 17.01
C THR A 35 31.38 27.90 17.32
N MET A 36 32.44 27.99 16.51
CA MET A 36 33.69 27.24 16.73
C MET A 36 34.50 27.68 17.96
N ASN A 37 34.33 28.92 18.44
CA ASN A 37 35.02 29.40 19.64
C ASN A 37 34.37 28.95 20.97
N LYS A 38 33.25 28.20 20.92
CA LYS A 38 32.45 27.85 22.11
C LYS A 38 32.24 26.35 22.34
N MET A 39 32.72 25.47 21.46
CA MET A 39 32.55 24.03 21.62
C MET A 39 33.93 23.36 21.66
N GLY A 40 34.18 22.59 22.72
CA GLY A 40 35.43 21.87 22.93
C GLY A 40 35.73 20.87 21.81
N ALA A 41 36.99 20.41 21.77
CA ALA A 41 37.58 19.61 20.70
C ALA A 41 36.74 18.39 20.24
N ASP A 42 35.96 17.78 21.13
CA ASP A 42 35.13 16.60 20.84
C ASP A 42 33.98 16.88 19.86
N ALA A 43 33.49 18.13 19.77
CA ALA A 43 32.47 18.52 18.81
C ALA A 43 33.06 18.86 17.43
N ALA A 44 34.34 19.19 17.36
CA ALA A 44 35.04 19.49 16.11
C ALA A 44 35.27 18.22 15.27
N GLU A 45 35.51 17.08 15.92
CA GLU A 45 35.76 15.80 15.24
C GLU A 45 34.48 15.23 14.58
N MET A 46 33.32 15.38 15.23
CA MET A 46 32.00 15.02 14.66
C MET A 46 31.63 15.89 13.46
N LEU A 47 32.04 17.16 13.45
CA LEU A 47 31.77 18.08 12.34
C LEU A 47 32.77 17.89 11.19
N GLU A 48 34.04 17.58 11.47
CA GLU A 48 35.00 17.19 10.44
C GLU A 48 34.59 15.88 9.74
N PHE A 49 33.96 14.92 10.44
CA PHE A 49 33.44 13.71 9.77
C PHE A 49 32.29 14.01 8.78
N VAL A 50 31.46 15.02 9.07
CA VAL A 50 30.36 15.43 8.18
C VAL A 50 30.86 16.36 7.06
N LEU A 51 31.89 17.17 7.29
CA LEU A 51 32.38 18.19 6.35
C LEU A 51 33.61 17.78 5.52
N SER A 52 34.47 16.88 6.01
CA SER A 52 35.57 16.27 5.21
C SER A 52 35.01 15.39 4.09
N ASN A 53 33.79 14.90 4.27
CA ASN A 53 32.95 14.30 3.23
C ASN A 53 32.24 15.34 2.34
N CYS A 54 32.72 16.59 2.26
CA CYS A 54 32.25 17.58 1.29
C CYS A 54 33.31 18.13 0.30
N GLU A 55 34.62 17.85 0.47
CA GLU A 55 35.67 18.46 -0.36
C GLU A 55 36.40 17.54 -1.34
N HIS A 56 36.25 16.22 -1.24
CA HIS A 56 36.74 15.35 -2.32
C HIS A 56 35.58 15.05 -3.24
N GLY A 57 35.75 15.32 -4.53
CA GLY A 57 34.87 14.84 -5.59
C GLY A 57 34.92 13.32 -5.69
N TYR A 58 34.48 12.60 -4.65
CA TYR A 58 34.07 11.22 -4.80
C TYR A 58 32.81 11.28 -5.66
N ALA A 59 33.01 10.97 -6.93
CA ALA A 59 32.08 10.11 -7.64
C ALA A 59 31.90 8.87 -6.76
N VAL A 60 31.00 8.97 -5.78
CA VAL A 60 30.53 7.82 -5.04
C VAL A 60 29.97 6.93 -6.12
N LYS A 61 30.59 5.76 -6.31
CA LYS A 61 30.00 4.68 -7.07
C LYS A 61 28.58 4.56 -6.52
N LEU A 62 27.61 5.07 -7.28
CA LEU A 62 26.27 5.42 -6.81
C LEU A 62 25.42 4.14 -6.69
N THR A 63 26.05 3.05 -6.24
CA THR A 63 25.50 1.69 -6.18
C THR A 63 25.31 1.21 -4.76
N ASP A 64 25.69 1.96 -3.71
CA ASP A 64 25.61 1.45 -2.33
C ASP A 64 25.40 2.53 -1.23
N LEU A 65 24.66 3.60 -1.50
CA LEU A 65 24.08 4.44 -0.44
C LEU A 65 22.64 4.01 -0.17
N ARG A 66 22.48 2.81 0.39
CA ARG A 66 21.20 2.30 0.92
C ARG A 66 20.81 3.00 2.23
N TYR A 67 20.90 4.32 2.30
CA TYR A 67 20.52 5.08 3.49
C TYR A 67 19.00 5.16 3.65
N THR A 68 18.25 5.15 2.55
CA THR A 68 16.79 5.39 2.52
C THR A 68 15.95 4.18 2.09
N GLY A 69 16.57 3.07 1.66
CA GLY A 69 15.86 1.89 1.18
C GLY A 69 15.08 2.08 -0.12
N VAL A 70 15.34 3.17 -0.86
CA VAL A 70 14.73 3.44 -2.16
C VAL A 70 15.26 2.44 -3.18
N HIS A 71 14.37 1.87 -3.99
CA HIS A 71 14.74 0.99 -5.09
C HIS A 71 15.20 1.82 -6.29
N ASP A 72 16.24 1.35 -6.98
CA ASP A 72 16.77 2.02 -8.17
C ASP A 72 15.79 1.89 -9.35
N GLU A 73 15.59 3.00 -10.07
CA GLU A 73 14.70 3.07 -11.25
C GLU A 73 15.45 2.88 -12.58
N GLY A 74 16.70 2.47 -12.50
CA GLY A 74 17.59 2.36 -13.65
C GLY A 74 18.95 1.84 -13.25
N TYR A 75 19.92 1.99 -14.14
CA TYR A 75 21.28 1.55 -13.90
C TYR A 75 22.28 2.59 -14.35
N ILE A 76 23.51 2.49 -13.85
CA ILE A 76 24.61 3.37 -14.25
C ILE A 76 25.38 2.65 -15.34
N ASP A 77 25.48 3.28 -16.51
CA ASP A 77 26.29 2.78 -17.61
C ASP A 77 27.77 2.73 -17.17
N PRO A 78 28.46 1.58 -17.25
CA PRO A 78 29.85 1.45 -16.80
C PRO A 78 30.83 2.22 -17.71
N VAL A 79 30.44 2.49 -18.95
CA VAL A 79 31.29 3.16 -19.96
C VAL A 79 31.15 4.67 -19.91
N THR A 80 29.92 5.18 -19.78
CA THR A 80 29.66 6.63 -19.78
C THR A 80 29.59 7.20 -18.36
N GLY A 81 29.44 6.34 -17.34
CA GLY A 81 29.21 6.75 -15.96
C GLY A 81 27.88 7.49 -15.76
N LYS A 82 27.00 7.49 -16.76
CA LYS A 82 25.72 8.19 -16.72
C LYS A 82 24.63 7.25 -16.24
N PHE A 83 23.69 7.80 -15.47
CA PHE A 83 22.49 7.08 -15.09
C PHE A 83 21.53 6.98 -16.28
N VAL A 84 21.18 5.75 -16.63
CA VAL A 84 20.18 5.42 -17.65
C VAL A 84 18.90 5.02 -16.95
N PHE A 85 17.85 5.79 -17.22
CA PHE A 85 16.51 5.55 -16.71
C PHE A 85 15.79 4.48 -17.53
N VAL A 86 15.17 3.50 -16.86
CA VAL A 86 14.42 2.40 -17.50
C VAL A 86 12.94 2.54 -17.13
N PRO A 87 12.05 2.89 -18.07
CA PRO A 87 10.65 3.19 -17.75
C PRO A 87 9.90 1.99 -17.15
N GLU A 88 10.27 0.75 -17.47
CA GLU A 88 9.66 -0.47 -16.92
C GLU A 88 10.03 -0.74 -15.45
N MET A 89 11.11 -0.13 -14.95
CA MET A 89 11.53 -0.24 -13.55
C MET A 89 10.86 0.81 -12.66
N HIS A 90 10.22 1.83 -13.26
CA HIS A 90 9.54 2.89 -12.53
C HIS A 90 8.17 2.42 -12.04
N SER A 91 7.90 2.58 -10.75
CA SER A 91 6.62 2.19 -10.17
C SER A 91 5.50 3.15 -10.59
N GLU A 92 4.47 2.62 -11.26
CA GLU A 92 3.30 3.41 -11.67
C GLU A 92 2.13 3.21 -10.70
N LEU A 93 1.49 4.31 -10.30
CA LEU A 93 0.29 4.29 -9.47
C LEU A 93 -0.96 4.17 -10.35
N VAL A 94 -1.56 2.98 -10.35
CA VAL A 94 -2.83 2.74 -11.06
C VAL A 94 -3.99 3.21 -10.18
N VAL A 95 -4.53 4.39 -10.48
CA VAL A 95 -5.64 5.00 -9.73
C VAL A 95 -6.97 4.77 -10.47
N PRO A 96 -7.95 4.06 -9.88
CA PRO A 96 -9.26 3.87 -10.49
C PRO A 96 -10.10 5.15 -10.45
N ASN A 97 -11.11 5.27 -11.34
CA ASN A 97 -12.08 6.35 -11.26
C ASN A 97 -12.99 6.16 -10.02
N LEU A 98 -13.07 7.18 -9.15
CA LEU A 98 -13.83 7.15 -7.90
C LEU A 98 -15.20 7.85 -8.00
N GLU A 99 -15.59 8.32 -9.17
CA GLU A 99 -16.91 8.94 -9.39
C GLU A 99 -18.04 7.94 -9.09
N GLY A 100 -18.92 8.31 -8.15
CA GLY A 100 -20.05 7.45 -7.73
C GLY A 100 -19.70 6.33 -6.74
N PHE A 101 -18.47 6.30 -6.21
CA PHE A 101 -18.07 5.28 -5.24
C PHE A 101 -18.78 5.49 -3.88
N LYS A 102 -19.53 4.47 -3.44
CA LYS A 102 -20.38 4.55 -2.24
C LYS A 102 -19.60 4.31 -0.94
N LEU A 103 -18.48 3.60 -1.00
CA LEU A 103 -17.71 3.21 0.19
C LEU A 103 -16.92 4.41 0.72
N LYS A 104 -16.93 4.56 2.05
CA LYS A 104 -16.22 5.61 2.78
C LYS A 104 -15.14 4.98 3.65
N PRO A 105 -14.09 5.74 4.06
CA PRO A 105 -13.02 5.21 4.92
C PRO A 105 -13.51 4.69 6.27
N TYR A 106 -14.64 5.19 6.75
CA TYR A 106 -15.22 4.81 8.04
C TYR A 106 -16.65 4.31 7.88
N VAL A 107 -17.00 3.38 8.76
CA VAL A 107 -18.34 2.81 8.89
C VAL A 107 -19.03 3.43 10.11
N SER A 108 -20.36 3.53 10.09
CA SER A 108 -21.11 4.05 11.24
C SER A 108 -21.15 3.04 12.40
N PHE A 109 -21.13 3.53 13.65
CA PHE A 109 -21.25 2.72 14.87
C PHE A 109 -22.54 1.91 15.00
N ARG A 110 -23.59 2.24 14.22
CA ARG A 110 -24.83 1.44 14.19
C ARG A 110 -24.59 0.00 13.74
N THR A 111 -23.53 -0.22 12.97
CA THR A 111 -23.14 -1.53 12.45
C THR A 111 -22.71 -2.48 13.57
N ASP A 112 -22.11 -1.97 14.65
CA ASP A 112 -21.64 -2.80 15.76
C ASP A 112 -22.81 -3.47 16.49
N VAL A 113 -23.94 -2.77 16.62
CA VAL A 113 -25.17 -3.29 17.22
C VAL A 113 -25.74 -4.43 16.38
N GLU A 114 -25.70 -4.28 15.05
CA GLU A 114 -26.17 -5.29 14.11
C GLU A 114 -25.23 -6.50 14.07
N ILE A 115 -23.92 -6.27 14.10
CA ILE A 115 -22.90 -7.31 14.20
C ILE A 115 -23.10 -8.17 15.46
N GLU A 116 -23.29 -7.52 16.61
CA GLU A 116 -23.50 -8.22 17.88
C GLU A 116 -24.80 -9.04 17.88
N LYS A 117 -25.86 -8.51 17.25
CA LYS A 117 -27.12 -9.25 17.06
C LYS A 117 -26.90 -10.51 16.21
N ARG A 118 -26.23 -10.38 15.06
CA ARG A 118 -25.92 -11.52 14.17
C ARG A 118 -25.09 -12.58 14.88
N ARG A 119 -24.07 -12.14 15.63
CA ARG A 119 -23.22 -13.03 16.44
C ARG A 119 -24.05 -13.87 17.41
N ARG A 120 -24.93 -13.24 18.21
CA ARG A 120 -25.81 -13.94 19.16
C ARG A 120 -26.76 -14.90 18.47
N THR A 121 -27.35 -14.51 17.35
CA THR A 121 -28.26 -15.40 16.60
C THR A 121 -27.52 -16.63 16.07
N TYR A 122 -26.29 -16.46 15.60
CA TYR A 122 -25.49 -17.58 15.12
C TYR A 122 -25.04 -18.49 16.26
N GLU A 123 -24.56 -17.95 17.37
CA GLU A 123 -24.18 -18.72 18.55
C GLU A 123 -25.36 -19.56 19.10
N ALA A 124 -26.58 -19.02 19.06
CA ALA A 124 -27.79 -19.76 19.40
C ALA A 124 -28.03 -20.95 18.44
N LYS A 125 -27.84 -20.76 17.13
CA LYS A 125 -27.95 -21.84 16.12
C LYS A 125 -26.88 -22.92 16.32
N VAL A 126 -25.63 -22.54 16.64
CA VAL A 126 -24.58 -23.51 16.97
C VAL A 126 -24.95 -24.34 18.18
N LYS A 127 -25.50 -23.71 19.22
CA LYS A 127 -25.94 -24.41 20.42
C LYS A 127 -27.11 -25.36 20.15
N GLU A 128 -28.05 -24.97 19.29
CA GLU A 128 -29.17 -25.81 18.87
C GLU A 128 -28.73 -27.01 18.02
N LYS A 129 -27.84 -26.78 17.05
CA LYS A 129 -27.38 -27.82 16.10
C LYS A 129 -26.21 -28.66 16.62
N GLY A 130 -25.54 -28.22 17.68
CA GLY A 130 -24.44 -28.92 18.34
C GLY A 130 -23.06 -28.81 17.67
N SER A 131 -22.97 -28.27 16.44
CA SER A 131 -21.68 -28.01 15.78
C SER A 131 -21.74 -26.79 14.85
N LYS A 132 -20.56 -26.20 14.59
CA LYS A 132 -20.40 -25.04 13.73
C LYS A 132 -20.72 -25.36 12.26
N ALA A 133 -20.20 -26.47 11.75
CA ALA A 133 -20.41 -26.90 10.36
C ALA A 133 -21.89 -27.18 10.07
N LEU A 134 -22.61 -27.82 11.00
CA LEU A 134 -24.03 -28.08 10.82
C LEU A 134 -24.84 -26.78 10.89
N ALA A 135 -24.48 -25.85 11.77
CA ALA A 135 -25.12 -24.54 11.82
C ALA A 135 -24.91 -23.73 10.54
N ASP A 136 -23.72 -23.81 9.94
CA ASP A 136 -23.36 -23.09 8.70
C ASP A 136 -24.29 -23.48 7.53
N LEU A 137 -24.64 -24.76 7.39
CA LEU A 137 -25.58 -25.25 6.38
C LEU A 137 -27.00 -24.66 6.50
N TYR A 138 -27.41 -24.23 7.69
CA TYR A 138 -28.73 -23.65 7.96
C TYR A 138 -28.71 -22.13 8.14
N THR A 139 -27.56 -21.48 7.90
CA THR A 139 -27.45 -20.01 7.88
C THR A 139 -27.20 -19.51 6.48
N LEU A 140 -27.91 -18.44 6.12
CA LEU A 140 -27.54 -17.65 4.95
C LEU A 140 -26.17 -17.00 5.19
N GLU A 141 -25.35 -16.92 4.15
CA GLU A 141 -23.97 -16.41 4.22
C GLU A 141 -23.92 -14.95 4.73
N ASP A 142 -24.89 -14.11 4.36
CA ASP A 142 -24.93 -12.70 4.75
C ASP A 142 -25.25 -12.46 6.23
N GLU A 143 -25.97 -13.38 6.87
CA GLU A 143 -26.34 -13.31 8.29
C GLU A 143 -25.25 -13.89 9.20
N ARG A 144 -24.27 -14.56 8.61
CA ARG A 144 -23.26 -15.32 9.31
C ARG A 144 -22.25 -14.39 9.98
N TRP A 145 -22.26 -14.35 11.31
CA TRP A 145 -21.22 -13.69 12.08
C TRP A 145 -20.69 -14.58 13.21
N PRO A 146 -19.37 -14.74 13.38
CA PRO A 146 -18.29 -14.17 12.55
C PRO A 146 -18.21 -14.82 11.15
N PRO A 147 -17.64 -14.13 10.15
CA PRO A 147 -17.38 -14.72 8.84
C PRO A 147 -16.54 -16.00 8.96
N PRO A 148 -16.76 -17.00 8.08
CA PRO A 148 -15.89 -18.18 8.02
C PRO A 148 -14.46 -17.77 7.64
N LYS A 149 -13.49 -18.61 8.01
CA LYS A 149 -12.12 -18.43 7.53
C LYS A 149 -12.09 -18.75 6.04
N MET A 150 -11.42 -17.90 5.26
CA MET A 150 -11.17 -18.17 3.85
C MET A 150 -10.01 -19.15 3.72
N ASP A 151 -10.31 -20.44 3.90
CA ASP A 151 -9.39 -21.52 3.61
C ASP A 151 -9.50 -21.91 2.12
N ALA A 152 -8.51 -22.64 1.58
CA ALA A 152 -8.51 -23.04 0.17
C ALA A 152 -9.76 -23.87 -0.20
N GLU A 153 -10.23 -24.71 0.72
CA GLU A 153 -11.47 -25.48 0.58
C GLU A 153 -12.69 -24.55 0.48
N THR A 154 -12.80 -23.57 1.37
CA THR A 154 -13.89 -22.59 1.39
C THR A 154 -13.92 -21.77 0.10
N LEU A 155 -12.77 -21.28 -0.37
CA LEU A 155 -12.67 -20.52 -1.61
C LEU A 155 -13.05 -21.36 -2.83
N PHE A 156 -12.58 -22.61 -2.88
CA PHE A 156 -12.91 -23.53 -3.95
C PHE A 156 -14.42 -23.80 -4.01
N GLU A 157 -15.05 -24.06 -2.86
CA GLU A 157 -16.48 -24.33 -2.80
C GLU A 157 -17.32 -23.11 -3.24
N LEU A 158 -16.98 -21.90 -2.76
CA LEU A 158 -17.70 -20.66 -3.11
C LEU A 158 -17.58 -20.28 -4.59
N SER A 159 -16.40 -20.46 -5.19
CA SER A 159 -16.13 -20.01 -6.57
C SER A 159 -16.45 -21.07 -7.62
N TYR A 160 -16.15 -22.34 -7.36
CA TYR A 160 -16.24 -23.43 -8.34
C TYR A 160 -17.19 -24.55 -7.95
N GLY A 161 -17.61 -24.64 -6.68
CA GLY A 161 -18.41 -25.76 -6.18
C GLY A 161 -19.69 -25.98 -6.99
N GLU A 162 -20.47 -24.92 -7.21
CA GLU A 162 -21.71 -25.02 -8.00
C GLU A 162 -21.44 -25.40 -9.46
N GLN A 163 -20.45 -24.77 -10.10
CA GLN A 163 -20.10 -25.02 -11.50
C GLN A 163 -19.69 -26.47 -11.73
N ILE A 164 -18.87 -27.03 -10.83
CA ILE A 164 -18.42 -28.42 -10.92
C ILE A 164 -19.58 -29.38 -10.68
N ARG A 165 -20.46 -29.13 -9.70
CA ARG A 165 -21.64 -29.96 -9.45
C ARG A 165 -22.59 -29.97 -10.64
N GLN A 166 -22.79 -28.82 -11.30
CA GLN A 166 -23.61 -28.72 -12.52
C GLN A 166 -22.96 -29.48 -13.68
N ALA A 167 -21.69 -29.23 -13.96
CA ALA A 167 -20.95 -29.93 -15.03
C ALA A 167 -20.87 -31.45 -14.79
N PHE A 168 -20.81 -31.89 -13.53
CA PHE A 168 -20.88 -33.31 -13.17
C PHE A 168 -22.25 -33.91 -13.45
N LYS A 169 -23.34 -33.22 -13.10
CA LYS A 169 -24.71 -33.64 -13.44
C LYS A 169 -24.92 -33.71 -14.95
N GLU A 170 -24.30 -32.81 -15.70
CA GLU A 170 -24.32 -32.77 -17.17
C GLU A 170 -23.41 -33.84 -17.81
N GLY A 171 -22.64 -34.60 -17.02
CA GLY A 171 -21.77 -35.66 -17.52
C GLY A 171 -20.53 -35.16 -18.25
N LYS A 172 -20.11 -33.90 -18.06
CA LYS A 172 -18.95 -33.30 -18.74
C LYS A 172 -17.60 -33.84 -18.26
N TYR A 173 -17.57 -34.52 -17.11
CA TYR A 173 -16.35 -35.11 -16.55
C TYR A 173 -16.28 -36.61 -16.86
N GLY A 174 -15.13 -37.05 -17.38
CA GLY A 174 -14.83 -38.47 -17.65
C GLY A 174 -14.28 -39.22 -16.44
N ALA A 175 -14.07 -40.53 -16.59
CA ALA A 175 -13.43 -41.35 -15.56
C ALA A 175 -11.98 -40.88 -15.32
N VAL A 176 -11.62 -40.65 -14.05
CA VAL A 176 -10.26 -40.25 -13.67
C VAL A 176 -9.36 -41.49 -13.65
N GLU A 177 -8.38 -41.56 -14.56
CA GLU A 177 -7.34 -42.58 -14.51
C GLU A 177 -6.43 -42.33 -13.30
N LYS A 178 -6.46 -43.23 -12.32
CA LYS A 178 -5.55 -43.16 -11.16
C LYS A 178 -4.13 -43.52 -11.63
N LYS A 179 -3.28 -42.51 -11.83
CA LYS A 179 -1.85 -42.73 -11.98
C LYS A 179 -1.31 -43.27 -10.65
N LYS A 180 -0.74 -44.48 -10.68
CA LYS A 180 -0.03 -45.05 -9.54
C LYS A 180 1.14 -44.11 -9.24
N ILE A 181 1.12 -43.50 -8.06
CA ILE A 181 2.26 -42.75 -7.55
C ILE A 181 3.24 -43.83 -7.07
N GLU A 182 4.29 -44.06 -7.84
CA GLU A 182 5.44 -44.83 -7.38
C GLU A 182 6.23 -43.92 -6.43
N GLU A 183 6.17 -44.23 -5.13
CA GLU A 183 7.02 -43.63 -4.11
C GLU A 183 8.47 -44.07 -4.38
N SER A 184 9.35 -43.09 -4.66
CA SER A 184 10.79 -43.26 -4.83
C SER A 184 11.55 -42.64 -3.66
#